data_AF-A0A7J8WE01-F1
#
_entry.id   AF-A0A7J8WE01-F1
#
_cell.length_a   1.000
_cell.length_b   1.000
_cell.length_c   1.000
_cell.angle_alpha   90.00
_cell.angle_beta   90.00
_cell.angle_gamma   90.00
#
_symmetry.space_group_name_H-M   'P 1'
#
loop_
_entity.id
_entity.type
_entity.pdbx_description
1 polymer ?
#
loop_
_entity_poly.entity_id
_entity_poly.type
_entity_poly.pdbx_seq_one_letter_code
_entity_poly.pdbx_strand_id
1 'polypeptide(L)'
;MIWYHNPHECYTSKSAYSWLLLKDMGYGPHRFLWKALWKLDTLPKIRVFTWRVGHEILPMNSKTASIRQGFEKGCPRCGAKTETVLHALKDCPNSRAVLSIGRWSRSFISKNYDHCADWLEDMMRVLDKRAMADLLTTLWNCWNNRNNFIFRGKEEEAKQI
;
A
#
# COMPACT_ATOMS: atom_id res chain seq x y z
N MET A 1 -21.42 -30.11 20.71
CA MET A 1 -20.21 -29.42 20.22
C MET A 1 -20.45 -27.92 20.43
N ILE A 2 -19.76 -27.27 21.37
CA ILE A 2 -20.05 -25.90 21.83
C ILE A 2 -19.09 -24.92 21.12
N TRP A 3 -19.63 -23.89 20.46
CA TRP A 3 -18.84 -22.85 19.80
C TRP A 3 -18.93 -21.53 20.60
N TYR A 4 -17.85 -21.19 21.31
CA TYR A 4 -17.79 -20.11 22.33
C TYR A 4 -17.89 -18.66 21.80
N HIS A 5 -18.04 -18.46 20.48
CA HIS A 5 -17.94 -17.14 19.85
C HIS A 5 -19.26 -16.60 19.28
N ASN A 6 -20.40 -17.27 19.51
CA ASN A 6 -21.73 -16.74 19.17
C ASN A 6 -22.59 -16.70 20.44
N PRO A 7 -23.29 -15.59 20.74
CA PRO A 7 -24.27 -15.54 21.83
C PRO A 7 -25.44 -16.53 21.66
N HIS A 8 -25.66 -17.03 20.44
CA HIS A 8 -26.76 -17.93 20.10
C HIS A 8 -26.36 -19.41 19.96
N GLU A 9 -25.14 -19.79 20.34
CA GLU A 9 -24.65 -21.19 20.49
C GLU A 9 -24.79 -22.15 19.28
N CYS A 10 -25.33 -21.69 18.14
CA CYS A 10 -25.44 -22.49 16.92
C CYS A 10 -24.20 -22.31 16.02
N TYR A 11 -23.50 -23.42 15.79
CA TYR A 11 -22.46 -23.51 14.77
C TYR A 11 -23.08 -23.44 13.38
N THR A 12 -22.62 -22.52 12.55
CA THR A 12 -22.95 -22.48 11.12
C THR A 12 -21.66 -22.40 10.33
N SER A 13 -21.61 -23.01 9.14
CA SER A 13 -20.46 -22.87 8.24
C SER A 13 -20.15 -21.39 7.98
N LYS A 14 -21.16 -20.51 7.99
CA LYS A 14 -21.00 -19.05 7.87
C LYS A 14 -20.33 -18.40 9.09
N SER A 15 -20.66 -18.77 10.32
CA SER A 15 -20.01 -18.23 11.52
C SER A 15 -18.58 -18.76 11.69
N ALA A 16 -18.35 -20.03 11.32
CA ALA A 16 -17.00 -20.62 11.29
C ALA A 16 -16.13 -19.97 10.21
N TYR A 17 -16.64 -19.81 8.97
CA TYR A 17 -15.92 -19.08 7.92
C TYR A 17 -15.72 -17.63 8.29
N SER A 18 -16.72 -16.95 8.86
CA SER A 18 -16.55 -15.58 9.32
C SER A 18 -15.47 -15.50 10.38
N TRP A 19 -15.39 -16.41 11.35
CA TRP A 19 -14.36 -16.37 12.39
C TRP A 19 -12.96 -16.76 11.90
N LEU A 20 -12.86 -17.78 11.05
CA LEU A 20 -11.61 -18.17 10.39
C LEU A 20 -11.10 -17.07 9.46
N LEU A 21 -11.99 -16.49 8.65
CA LEU A 21 -11.67 -15.35 7.80
C LEU A 21 -11.45 -14.09 8.63
N LEU A 22 -12.07 -13.87 9.79
CA LEU A 22 -11.73 -12.72 10.65
C LEU A 22 -10.35 -12.91 11.29
N LYS A 23 -9.93 -14.16 11.54
CA LYS A 23 -8.56 -14.48 11.96
C LYS A 23 -7.52 -14.31 10.85
N ASP A 24 -7.84 -14.71 9.60
CA ASP A 24 -6.87 -14.69 8.48
C ASP A 24 -6.98 -13.48 7.52
N MET A 25 -8.17 -12.89 7.36
CA MET A 25 -8.48 -11.86 6.33
C MET A 25 -9.38 -10.69 6.78
N GLY A 26 -9.98 -10.73 7.97
CA GLY A 26 -11.12 -9.88 8.31
C GLY A 26 -10.84 -9.02 9.53
N TYR A 27 -10.33 -7.82 9.26
CA TYR A 27 -9.93 -6.83 10.26
C TYR A 27 -8.78 -7.29 11.17
N GLY A 28 -7.64 -7.64 10.55
CA GLY A 28 -6.34 -7.61 11.22
C GLY A 28 -6.07 -6.24 11.90
N PRO A 29 -4.87 -6.02 12.49
CA PRO A 29 -4.55 -4.87 13.34
C PRO A 29 -4.96 -3.49 12.76
N HIS A 30 -5.11 -3.39 11.43
CA HIS A 30 -5.47 -2.19 10.67
C HIS A 30 -6.97 -1.95 10.40
N ARG A 31 -7.87 -2.35 11.31
CA ARG A 31 -9.33 -2.14 11.16
C ARG A 31 -9.70 -0.68 10.88
N PHE A 32 -9.01 0.25 11.54
CA PHE A 32 -9.22 1.69 11.36
C PHE A 32 -8.87 2.12 9.94
N LEU A 33 -7.68 1.74 9.45
CA LEU A 33 -7.21 2.05 8.10
C LEU A 33 -8.22 1.65 7.04
N TRP A 34 -8.71 0.39 7.08
CA TRP A 34 -9.63 -0.09 6.05
C TRP A 34 -10.96 0.63 6.06
N LYS A 35 -11.53 0.89 7.25
CA LYS A 35 -12.77 1.68 7.35
C LYS A 35 -12.58 3.11 6.87
N ALA A 36 -11.44 3.73 7.15
CA ALA A 36 -11.13 5.08 6.72
C ALA A 36 -10.95 5.15 5.19
N LEU A 37 -10.20 4.19 4.62
CA LEU A 37 -9.93 4.09 3.18
C LEU A 37 -11.21 4.07 2.35
N TRP A 38 -12.18 3.25 2.73
CA TRP A 38 -13.43 3.14 1.97
C TRP A 38 -14.34 4.38 2.09
N LYS A 39 -14.08 5.25 3.07
CA LYS A 39 -14.81 6.53 3.28
C LYS A 39 -14.11 7.75 2.65
N LEU A 40 -12.91 7.59 2.10
CA LEU A 40 -12.20 8.69 1.44
C LEU A 40 -12.88 9.06 0.11
N ASP A 41 -12.95 10.35 -0.18
CA ASP A 41 -13.43 10.85 -1.46
C ASP A 41 -12.31 10.77 -2.51
N THR A 42 -12.14 9.56 -3.05
CA THR A 42 -11.14 9.24 -4.09
C THR A 42 -11.75 8.32 -5.13
N LEU A 43 -11.13 8.26 -6.31
CA LEU A 43 -11.51 7.32 -7.36
C LEU A 43 -11.45 5.87 -6.84
N PRO A 44 -12.41 4.99 -7.20
CA PRO A 44 -12.41 3.59 -6.74
C PRO A 44 -11.10 2.85 -7.03
N LYS A 45 -10.46 3.14 -8.18
CA LYS A 45 -9.16 2.56 -8.56
C LYS A 45 -8.05 2.89 -7.56
N ILE A 46 -8.08 4.08 -6.96
CA ILE A 46 -7.09 4.52 -5.96
C ILE A 46 -7.32 3.74 -4.67
N ARG A 47 -8.58 3.57 -4.22
CA ARG A 47 -8.89 2.77 -3.02
C ARG A 47 -8.44 1.32 -3.17
N VAL A 48 -8.71 0.71 -4.32
CA VAL A 48 -8.26 -0.66 -4.64
C VAL A 48 -6.73 -0.75 -4.69
N PHE A 49 -6.07 0.25 -5.29
CA PHE A 49 -4.62 0.33 -5.27
C PHE A 49 -4.06 0.41 -3.85
N THR A 50 -4.57 1.31 -3.01
CA THR A 50 -4.13 1.47 -1.62
C THR A 50 -4.38 0.20 -0.81
N TRP A 51 -5.50 -0.49 -1.04
CA TRP A 51 -5.76 -1.79 -0.45
C TRP A 51 -4.69 -2.81 -0.83
N ARG A 52 -4.31 -2.88 -2.12
CA ARG A 52 -3.19 -3.73 -2.58
C ARG A 52 -1.84 -3.32 -2.00
N VAL A 53 -1.60 -2.02 -1.79
CA VAL A 53 -0.39 -1.50 -1.15
C VAL A 53 -0.31 -1.97 0.29
N GLY A 54 -1.37 -1.80 1.08
CA GLY A 54 -1.35 -2.19 2.49
C GLY A 54 -1.26 -3.71 2.69
N HIS A 55 -1.72 -4.52 1.73
CA HIS A 55 -1.47 -5.96 1.70
C HIS A 55 -0.16 -6.37 1.00
N GLU A 56 0.61 -5.40 0.50
CA GLU A 56 1.89 -5.61 -0.19
C GLU A 56 1.80 -6.56 -1.40
N ILE A 57 0.64 -6.63 -2.05
CA ILE A 57 0.33 -7.53 -3.17
C ILE A 57 0.46 -6.89 -4.55
N LEU A 58 1.09 -5.70 -4.64
CA LEU A 58 1.43 -5.14 -5.93
C LEU A 58 2.43 -6.04 -6.68
N PRO A 59 2.31 -6.15 -8.02
CA PRO A 59 3.24 -6.92 -8.82
C PRO A 59 4.60 -6.21 -8.86
N MET A 60 5.48 -6.57 -7.93
CA MET A 60 6.84 -6.04 -7.86
C MET A 60 7.86 -6.98 -8.49
N ASN A 61 8.99 -6.41 -8.89
CA ASN A 61 10.12 -7.16 -9.44
C ASN A 61 10.60 -8.25 -8.50
N SER A 62 10.53 -8.07 -7.17
CA SER A 62 10.85 -9.10 -6.18
C SER A 62 9.91 -10.30 -6.23
N LYS A 63 8.60 -10.09 -6.45
CA LYS A 63 7.60 -11.16 -6.66
C LYS A 63 7.68 -11.77 -8.07
N THR A 64 7.99 -10.96 -9.07
CA THR A 64 8.25 -11.45 -10.43
C THR A 64 9.53 -12.30 -10.47
N ALA A 65 10.58 -11.91 -9.74
CA ALA A 65 11.84 -12.64 -9.58
C ALA A 65 11.67 -13.95 -8.81
N SER A 66 10.71 -14.03 -7.86
CA SER A 66 10.40 -15.30 -7.19
C SER A 66 9.68 -16.30 -8.10
N ILE A 67 9.09 -15.84 -9.21
CA ILE A 67 8.34 -16.67 -10.17
C ILE A 67 9.16 -16.93 -11.46
N ARG A 68 10.02 -15.98 -11.86
CA ARG A 68 10.85 -16.07 -13.08
C ARG A 68 12.34 -15.95 -12.72
N GLN A 69 13.10 -17.00 -13.02
CA GLN A 69 14.57 -16.97 -12.93
C GLN A 69 15.14 -15.87 -13.85
N GLY A 70 16.12 -15.12 -13.36
CA GLY A 70 16.82 -14.07 -14.11
C GLY A 70 16.29 -12.63 -13.94
N PHE A 71 15.27 -12.40 -13.10
CA PHE A 71 14.81 -11.05 -12.79
C PHE A 71 15.62 -10.43 -11.63
N GLU A 72 16.14 -9.22 -11.83
CA GLU A 72 16.83 -8.47 -10.77
C GLU A 72 15.83 -8.08 -9.66
N LYS A 73 16.16 -8.43 -8.42
CA LYS A 73 15.36 -8.09 -7.22
C LYS A 73 15.48 -6.62 -6.84
N GLY A 74 16.39 -5.91 -7.49
CA GLY A 74 16.71 -4.53 -7.19
C GLY A 74 15.70 -3.54 -7.78
N CYS A 75 15.78 -2.31 -7.28
CA CYS A 75 14.97 -1.21 -7.78
C CYS A 75 15.56 -0.73 -9.12
N PRO A 76 14.84 -0.85 -10.24
CA PRO A 76 15.36 -0.48 -11.56
C PRO A 76 15.58 1.03 -11.71
N ARG A 77 14.99 1.85 -10.83
CA ARG A 77 15.10 3.31 -10.86
C ARG A 77 16.30 3.86 -10.09
N CYS A 78 16.75 3.17 -9.04
CA CYS A 78 17.82 3.70 -8.16
C CYS A 78 18.92 2.67 -7.82
N GLY A 79 18.86 1.47 -8.38
CA GLY A 79 19.87 0.43 -8.16
C GLY A 79 19.89 -0.18 -6.76
N ALA A 80 18.87 0.07 -5.91
CA ALA A 80 18.81 -0.55 -4.59
C ALA A 80 18.73 -2.07 -4.69
N LYS A 81 19.37 -2.82 -3.78
CA LYS A 81 19.48 -4.30 -3.86
C LYS A 81 18.13 -5.04 -3.80
N THR A 82 17.16 -4.48 -3.08
CA THR A 82 15.83 -5.07 -2.87
C THR A 82 14.76 -4.01 -3.06
N GLU A 83 13.82 -4.26 -3.96
CA GLU A 83 12.64 -3.42 -4.15
C GLU A 83 11.42 -3.98 -3.41
N THR A 84 11.02 -3.29 -2.34
CA THR A 84 9.76 -3.50 -1.61
C THR A 84 8.70 -2.47 -2.02
N VAL A 85 7.44 -2.67 -1.63
CA VAL A 85 6.35 -1.73 -2.01
C VAL A 85 6.62 -0.39 -1.31
N LEU A 86 7.02 -0.46 -0.04
CA LEU A 86 7.42 0.70 0.74
C LEU A 86 8.59 1.42 0.07
N HIS A 87 9.62 0.71 -0.38
CA HIS A 87 10.72 1.33 -1.12
C HIS A 87 10.21 2.00 -2.40
N ALA A 88 9.44 1.29 -3.22
CA ALA A 88 8.98 1.78 -4.51
C ALA A 88 8.08 3.03 -4.40
N LEU A 89 7.40 3.23 -3.28
CA LEU A 89 6.43 4.32 -3.08
C LEU A 89 6.92 5.44 -2.15
N LYS A 90 7.81 5.13 -1.20
CA LYS A 90 8.26 6.03 -0.14
C LYS A 90 9.77 6.22 -0.12
N ASP A 91 10.56 5.15 -0.09
CA ASP A 91 12.01 5.28 0.21
C ASP A 91 12.90 5.48 -1.03
N CYS A 92 12.41 5.09 -2.21
CA CYS A 92 13.12 5.27 -3.48
C CYS A 92 13.41 6.77 -3.71
N PRO A 93 14.65 7.18 -4.05
CA PRO A 93 14.99 8.58 -4.29
C PRO A 93 14.05 9.29 -5.26
N ASN A 94 13.62 8.62 -6.33
CA ASN A 94 12.65 9.17 -7.28
C ASN A 94 11.30 9.44 -6.62
N SER A 95 10.79 8.50 -5.81
CA SER A 95 9.52 8.69 -5.11
C SER A 95 9.63 9.73 -4.00
N ARG A 96 10.76 9.78 -3.28
CA ARG A 96 11.05 10.84 -2.31
C ARG A 96 11.08 12.22 -2.94
N ALA A 97 11.60 12.36 -4.15
CA ALA A 97 11.61 13.63 -4.87
C ALA A 97 10.18 14.12 -5.15
N VAL A 98 9.31 13.25 -5.68
CA VAL A 98 7.89 13.57 -5.90
C VAL A 98 7.20 13.95 -4.59
N LEU A 99 7.41 13.16 -3.53
CA LEU A 99 6.80 13.44 -2.22
C LEU A 99 7.30 14.75 -1.60
N SER A 100 8.56 15.11 -1.84
CA SER A 100 9.12 16.39 -1.37
C SER A 100 8.54 17.58 -2.13
N ILE A 101 8.31 17.45 -3.45
CA ILE A 101 7.65 18.47 -4.28
C ILE A 101 6.21 18.67 -3.80
N GLY A 102 5.51 17.60 -3.45
CA GLY A 102 4.16 17.64 -2.86
C GLY A 102 4.07 18.27 -1.47
N ARG A 103 5.20 18.75 -0.91
CA ARG A 103 5.30 19.36 0.43
C ARG A 103 4.81 18.46 1.57
N TRP A 104 4.84 17.14 1.38
CA TRP A 104 4.54 16.18 2.44
C TRP A 104 5.59 16.29 3.55
N SER A 105 5.16 16.20 4.82
CA SER A 105 6.08 16.39 5.94
C SER A 105 7.26 15.42 5.86
N ARG A 106 8.47 15.95 6.07
CA ARG A 106 9.71 15.14 6.08
C ARG A 106 9.63 14.01 7.10
N SER A 107 8.93 14.21 8.22
CA SER A 107 8.72 13.19 9.26
C SER A 107 7.98 11.95 8.75
N PHE A 108 7.06 12.11 7.78
CA PHE A 108 6.30 11.01 7.19
C PHE A 108 7.15 10.15 6.25
N ILE A 109 8.12 10.78 5.61
CA ILE A 109 9.01 10.15 4.63
C ILE A 109 10.20 9.50 5.33
N SER A 110 10.71 10.10 6.42
CA SER A 110 11.93 9.63 7.08
C SER A 110 11.72 8.53 8.12
N LYS A 111 10.51 8.36 8.67
CA LYS A 111 10.24 7.28 9.63
C LYS A 111 10.30 5.93 8.93
N ASN A 112 10.95 4.95 9.56
CA ASN A 112 11.00 3.57 9.07
C ASN A 112 9.75 2.81 9.48
N TYR A 113 9.28 1.93 8.59
CA TYR A 113 8.14 1.06 8.81
C TYR A 113 8.49 -0.31 8.26
N ASP A 114 8.03 -1.36 8.93
CA ASP A 114 8.23 -2.73 8.48
C ASP A 114 7.15 -3.16 7.47
N HIS A 115 5.92 -2.63 7.60
CA HIS A 115 4.82 -2.91 6.69
C HIS A 115 4.17 -1.65 6.12
N CYS A 116 3.69 -1.75 4.87
CA CYS A 116 2.96 -0.67 4.23
C CYS A 116 1.66 -0.28 4.95
N ALA A 117 0.98 -1.23 5.60
CA ALA A 117 -0.24 -0.95 6.33
C ALA A 117 -0.01 -0.06 7.56
N ASP A 118 1.09 -0.29 8.31
CA ASP A 118 1.48 0.56 9.44
C ASP A 118 1.70 2.00 8.99
N TRP A 119 2.45 2.18 7.90
CA TRP A 119 2.71 3.49 7.32
C TRP A 119 1.43 4.20 6.89
N LEU A 120 0.56 3.51 6.14
CA LEU A 120 -0.71 4.07 5.67
C LEU A 120 -1.65 4.43 6.82
N GLU A 121 -1.68 3.62 7.87
CA GLU A 121 -2.48 3.88 9.05
C GLU A 121 -1.98 5.11 9.82
N ASP A 122 -0.67 5.24 10.02
CA ASP A 122 -0.09 6.44 10.64
C ASP A 122 -0.43 7.70 9.83
N MET A 123 -0.37 7.63 8.50
CA MET A 123 -0.74 8.76 7.63
C MET A 123 -2.23 9.11 7.77
N MET A 124 -3.12 8.10 7.79
CA MET A 124 -4.57 8.29 7.98
C MET A 124 -4.94 8.93 9.32
N ARG A 125 -4.11 8.74 10.35
CA ARG A 125 -4.36 9.30 11.69
C ARG A 125 -3.95 10.77 11.79
N VAL A 126 -3.00 11.21 10.96
CA VAL A 126 -2.43 12.56 11.02
C VAL A 126 -3.02 13.47 9.94
N LEU A 127 -3.27 12.96 8.75
CA LEU A 127 -3.76 13.75 7.62
C LEU A 127 -5.28 13.88 7.65
N ASP A 128 -5.80 15.04 7.25
CA ASP A 128 -7.21 15.19 6.94
C ASP A 128 -7.58 14.40 5.67
N LYS A 129 -8.89 14.26 5.41
CA LYS A 129 -9.38 13.44 4.29
C LYS A 129 -8.89 13.92 2.93
N ARG A 130 -8.77 15.24 2.72
CA ARG A 130 -8.33 15.82 1.44
C ARG A 130 -6.84 15.57 1.26
N ALA A 131 -6.04 15.88 2.28
CA ALA A 131 -4.61 15.61 2.27
C ALA A 131 -4.32 14.11 2.07
N MET A 132 -5.07 13.21 2.72
CA MET A 132 -4.90 11.78 2.51
C MET A 132 -5.27 11.36 1.07
N ALA A 133 -6.35 11.91 0.51
CA ALA A 133 -6.74 11.67 -0.88
C ALA A 133 -5.65 12.11 -1.88
N ASP A 134 -5.07 13.29 -1.68
CA ASP A 134 -3.99 13.83 -2.50
C ASP A 134 -2.71 12.98 -2.38
N LEU A 135 -2.37 12.52 -1.18
CA LEU A 135 -1.25 11.60 -0.95
C LEU A 135 -1.45 10.30 -1.71
N LEU A 136 -2.60 9.64 -1.55
CA LEU A 136 -2.88 8.37 -2.22
C LEU A 136 -2.88 8.49 -3.75
N THR A 137 -3.36 9.62 -4.26
CA THR A 137 -3.31 9.94 -5.69
C THR A 137 -1.87 10.12 -6.17
N THR A 138 -1.03 10.80 -5.38
CA THR A 138 0.39 10.96 -5.66
C THR A 138 1.10 9.61 -5.70
N LEU A 139 0.84 8.73 -4.72
CA LEU A 139 1.42 7.39 -4.67
C LEU A 139 0.99 6.52 -5.86
N TRP A 140 -0.27 6.63 -6.29
CA TRP A 140 -0.76 5.98 -7.49
C TRP A 140 -0.01 6.43 -8.74
N ASN A 141 0.25 7.73 -8.87
CA ASN A 141 1.01 8.28 -9.98
C ASN A 141 2.48 7.84 -9.94
N CYS A 142 3.11 7.82 -8.75
CA CYS A 142 4.46 7.28 -8.58
C CYS A 142 4.55 5.81 -9.03
N TRP A 143 3.54 5.00 -8.68
CA TRP A 143 3.46 3.60 -9.11
C TRP A 143 3.32 3.46 -10.62
N ASN A 144 2.46 4.26 -11.25
CA ASN A 144 2.29 4.22 -12.70
C ASN A 144 3.53 4.70 -13.45
N ASN A 145 4.19 5.75 -12.97
CA ASN A 145 5.44 6.24 -13.55
C ASN A 145 6.53 5.16 -13.48
N ARG A 146 6.69 4.49 -12.34
CA ARG A 146 7.56 3.31 -12.21
C ARG A 146 7.24 2.24 -13.24
N ASN A 147 5.96 1.87 -13.38
CA ASN A 147 5.56 0.82 -14.32
C ASN A 147 5.80 1.25 -15.78
N ASN A 148 5.53 2.51 -16.12
CA ASN A 148 5.83 3.06 -17.44
C ASN A 148 7.34 3.01 -17.74
N PHE A 149 8.19 3.34 -16.77
CA PHE A 149 9.64 3.21 -16.92
C PHE A 149 10.04 1.76 -17.22
N ILE A 150 9.53 0.80 -16.44
CA ILE A 150 9.86 -0.63 -16.59
C ILE A 150 9.38 -1.21 -17.92
N PHE A 151 8.16 -0.90 -18.35
CA PHE A 151 7.54 -1.51 -19.53
C PHE A 151 7.74 -0.74 -20.83
N ARG A 152 8.00 0.57 -20.76
CA ARG A 152 8.06 1.47 -21.92
C ARG A 152 9.35 2.28 -22.02
N GLY A 153 10.24 2.23 -21.02
CA GLY A 153 11.49 2.99 -20.98
C GLY A 153 11.30 4.50 -20.89
N LYS A 154 10.12 4.99 -20.50
CA LYS A 154 9.81 6.42 -20.37
C LYS A 154 9.60 6.77 -18.90
N GLU A 155 10.37 7.74 -18.39
CA GLU A 155 10.18 8.33 -17.07
C GLU A 155 9.59 9.74 -17.24
N GLU A 156 8.45 9.99 -16.60
CA GLU A 156 7.88 11.33 -16.55
C GLU A 156 8.50 12.08 -15.37
N GLU A 157 9.17 13.20 -15.66
CA GLU A 157 9.71 14.08 -14.62
C GLU A 157 8.58 14.72 -13.81
N ALA A 158 8.78 14.84 -12.50
CA ALA A 158 7.85 15.54 -11.63
C ALA A 158 7.85 17.03 -11.96
N LYS A 159 6.77 17.52 -12.58
CA LYS A 159 6.57 18.94 -12.88
C LYS A 159 5.78 19.61 -11.76
N GLN A 160 6.24 20.77 -11.30
CA GLN A 160 5.42 21.66 -10.48
C GLN A 160 4.27 22.19 -11.35
N ILE A 161 3.04 22.14 -10.83
CA ILE A 161 1.88 22.87 -11.37
C ILE A 161 1.81 24.22 -10.66
#